data_AF-A0A376NDA2-F1
#
_entry.id   AF-A0A376NDA2-F1
#
_cell.length_a   1.000
_cell.length_b   1.000
_cell.length_c   1.000
_cell.angle_alpha   90.00
_cell.angle_beta   90.00
_cell.angle_gamma   90.00
#
_symmetry.space_group_name_H-M   'P 1'
#
loop_
_entity.id
_entity.type
_entity.pdbx_description
1 polymer ?
#
loop_
_entity_poly.entity_id
_entity_poly.type
_entity_poly.pdbx_seq_one_letter_code
_entity_poly.pdbx_strand_id
1 'polypeptide(L)'
;MTEPYEARRAEYHARYLDIQIVLKGQEGMTFSTQPAGTPDTDWLADKDIAFLPEGVDEKTVILNEGDFVVFYPGEVHKPLCAVGAPAQVRKAVVKMLMA
;
A
#
# COMPACT_ATOMS: atom_id res chain seq x y z
N MET A 1 -11.71 -5.86 -4.75
CA MET A 1 -12.43 -4.62 -5.09
C MET A 1 -11.73 -3.47 -4.40
N THR A 2 -11.56 -2.34 -5.08
CA THR A 2 -11.09 -1.09 -4.46
C THR A 2 -12.19 -0.48 -3.60
N GLU A 3 -11.82 0.35 -2.63
CA GLU A 3 -12.75 1.00 -1.69
C GLU A 3 -12.51 2.51 -1.64
N PRO A 4 -13.48 3.30 -1.14
CA PRO A 4 -13.27 4.72 -0.90
C PRO A 4 -12.02 4.95 -0.04
N TYR A 5 -11.31 6.06 -0.28
CA TYR A 5 -10.07 6.41 0.41
C TYR A 5 -10.15 6.25 1.94
N GLU A 6 -11.20 6.84 2.55
CA GLU A 6 -11.44 6.83 4.00
C GLU A 6 -11.70 5.43 4.59
N ALA A 7 -12.01 4.45 3.75
CA ALA A 7 -12.21 3.05 4.17
C ALA A 7 -10.90 2.23 4.13
N ARG A 8 -9.80 2.81 3.63
CA ARG A 8 -8.49 2.16 3.53
C ARG A 8 -7.56 2.66 4.61
N ARG A 9 -6.76 1.76 5.17
CA ARG A 9 -5.66 2.07 6.10
C ARG A 9 -4.34 2.03 5.38
N ALA A 10 -3.42 2.88 5.81
CA ALA A 10 -2.04 2.80 5.39
C ALA A 10 -1.33 1.68 6.16
N GLU A 11 -0.32 1.10 5.53
CA GLU A 11 0.50 0.03 6.08
C GLU A 11 1.98 0.22 5.71
N TYR A 12 2.85 -0.47 6.46
CA TYR A 12 4.25 -0.66 6.10
C TYR A 12 4.77 -1.99 6.68
N HIS A 13 5.94 -2.39 6.19
CA HIS A 13 6.62 -3.66 6.52
C HIS A 13 8.01 -3.38 7.09
N ALA A 14 8.59 -4.33 7.84
CA ALA A 14 9.93 -4.21 8.41
C ALA A 14 10.96 -5.15 7.77
N ARG A 15 10.52 -6.25 7.17
CA ARG A 15 11.40 -7.33 6.69
C ARG A 15 11.30 -7.54 5.19
N TYR A 16 10.10 -7.45 4.62
CA TYR A 16 9.89 -7.64 3.20
C TYR A 16 9.68 -6.30 2.50
N LEU A 17 10.23 -6.16 1.30
CA LEU A 17 9.73 -5.17 0.35
C LEU A 17 8.57 -5.75 -0.44
N ASP A 18 7.75 -4.86 -0.96
CA ASP A 18 6.60 -5.15 -1.80
C ASP A 18 6.86 -4.73 -3.23
N ILE A 19 6.54 -5.61 -4.18
CA ILE A 19 6.33 -5.24 -5.58
C ILE A 19 4.86 -5.49 -5.89
N GLN A 20 4.08 -4.41 -5.98
CA GLN A 20 2.64 -4.50 -6.26
C GLN A 20 2.38 -4.20 -7.73
N ILE A 21 1.74 -5.13 -8.44
CA ILE A 21 1.54 -5.10 -9.90
C ILE A 21 0.05 -5.21 -10.21
N VAL A 22 -0.51 -4.24 -10.93
CA VAL A 22 -1.90 -4.31 -11.39
C VAL A 22 -1.98 -5.20 -12.64
N LEU A 23 -2.67 -6.33 -12.51
CA LEU A 23 -2.83 -7.30 -13.60
C LEU A 23 -4.11 -7.08 -14.42
N LYS A 24 -5.13 -6.48 -13.81
CA LYS A 24 -6.39 -6.11 -14.45
C LYS A 24 -7.10 -5.02 -13.64
N GLY A 25 -7.70 -4.04 -14.31
CA GLY A 25 -8.38 -2.91 -13.68
C GLY A 25 -7.43 -1.77 -13.33
N GLN A 26 -7.81 -0.97 -12.34
CA GLN A 26 -7.08 0.22 -11.91
C GLN A 26 -7.21 0.36 -10.39
N GLU A 27 -6.17 0.87 -9.74
CA GLU A 27 -6.23 1.27 -8.33
C GLU A 27 -5.55 2.63 -8.12
N GLY A 28 -6.01 3.37 -7.12
CA GLY A 28 -5.24 4.41 -6.48
C GLY A 28 -4.26 3.76 -5.50
N MET A 29 -2.99 4.13 -5.60
CA MET A 29 -1.96 3.81 -4.64
C MET A 29 -1.59 5.09 -3.91
N THR A 30 -2.08 5.22 -2.68
CA THR A 30 -1.65 6.32 -1.82
C THR A 30 -0.39 5.92 -1.07
N PHE A 31 0.54 6.85 -0.90
CA PHE A 31 1.81 6.59 -0.24
C PHE A 31 2.36 7.87 0.41
N SER A 32 3.33 7.68 1.31
CA SER A 32 4.13 8.76 1.86
C SER A 32 5.61 8.46 1.67
N THR A 33 6.39 9.51 1.39
CA THR A 33 7.86 9.44 1.35
C THR A 33 8.49 9.93 2.65
N GLN A 34 7.68 10.22 3.67
CA GLN A 34 8.15 10.60 5.00
C GLN A 34 8.26 9.35 5.89
N PRO A 35 9.03 9.42 7.00
CA PRO A 35 9.07 8.33 7.97
C PRO A 35 7.67 7.94 8.46
N ALA A 36 7.48 6.65 8.72
CA ALA A 36 6.21 6.15 9.24
C ALA A 36 5.85 6.85 10.57
N GLY A 37 4.57 7.22 10.70
CA GLY A 37 4.01 7.71 11.94
C GLY A 37 3.82 6.58 12.97
N THR A 38 3.19 6.91 14.09
CA THR A 38 2.85 5.93 15.12
C THR A 38 1.73 5.01 14.62
N PRO A 39 1.94 3.67 14.56
CA PRO A 39 0.91 2.75 14.15
C PRO A 39 -0.18 2.60 15.22
N ASP A 40 -1.43 2.39 14.79
CA ASP A 40 -2.54 1.99 15.65
C ASP A 40 -2.64 0.46 15.79
N THR A 41 -1.95 -0.28 14.92
CA THR A 41 -1.76 -1.73 15.03
C THR A 41 -0.34 -2.07 14.61
N ASP A 42 0.45 -2.67 15.50
CA ASP A 42 1.82 -3.10 15.23
C ASP A 42 1.94 -4.63 15.38
N TRP A 43 2.12 -5.31 14.24
CA TRP A 43 2.38 -6.74 14.13
C TRP A 43 3.66 -6.98 13.31
N LEU A 44 4.65 -6.09 13.40
CA LEU A 44 5.87 -6.19 12.60
C LEU A 44 6.69 -7.44 12.96
N ALA A 45 6.69 -7.83 14.24
CA ALA A 45 7.48 -8.97 14.71
C ALA A 45 6.95 -10.33 14.21
N ASP A 46 5.63 -10.50 14.15
CA ASP A 46 4.95 -11.77 13.87
C ASP A 46 4.43 -11.87 12.43
N LYS A 47 3.91 -10.77 11.87
CA LYS A 47 3.24 -10.75 10.56
C LYS A 47 3.89 -9.81 9.55
N ASP A 48 4.96 -9.14 9.95
CA ASP A 48 5.66 -8.12 9.15
C ASP A 48 4.72 -7.01 8.66
N ILE A 49 3.78 -6.56 9.48
CA ILE A 49 2.87 -5.48 9.08
C ILE A 49 2.52 -4.58 10.26
N ALA A 50 2.57 -3.28 10.01
CA ALA A 50 1.97 -2.28 10.88
C ALA A 50 0.95 -1.48 10.08
N PHE A 51 -0.12 -1.07 10.74
CA PHE A 51 -1.15 -0.21 10.18
C PHE A 51 -1.15 1.14 10.87
N LEU A 52 -1.53 2.15 10.11
CA LEU A 52 -1.76 3.51 10.54
C LEU A 52 -2.97 4.11 9.82
N PRO A 53 -3.66 5.10 10.43
CA PRO A 53 -4.79 5.76 9.79
C PRO A 53 -4.37 6.44 8.48
N GLU A 54 -3.23 7.14 8.49
CA GLU A 54 -2.70 7.90 7.36
C GLU A 54 -1.19 8.11 7.45
N GLY A 55 -0.54 8.22 6.29
CA GLY A 55 0.84 8.69 6.18
C GLY A 55 0.97 10.21 6.29
N VAL A 56 2.18 10.71 6.54
CA VAL A 56 2.48 12.14 6.52
C VAL A 56 2.64 12.62 5.07
N ASP A 57 2.02 13.73 4.67
CA ASP A 57 2.11 14.27 3.30
C ASP A 57 1.76 13.24 2.21
N GLU A 58 0.64 12.54 2.39
CA GLU A 58 0.18 11.51 1.46
C GLU A 58 0.03 12.03 0.02
N LYS A 59 0.52 11.23 -0.93
CA LYS A 59 0.34 11.43 -2.36
C LYS A 59 -0.31 10.20 -2.95
N THR A 60 -1.06 10.38 -4.03
CA THR A 60 -1.71 9.27 -4.74
C THR A 60 -1.21 9.20 -6.17
N VAL A 61 -0.78 8.01 -6.57
CA VAL A 61 -0.56 7.65 -7.97
C VAL A 61 -1.67 6.71 -8.42
N ILE A 62 -2.11 6.85 -9.67
CA ILE A 62 -3.07 5.94 -10.28
C ILE A 62 -2.28 4.87 -11.04
N LEU A 63 -2.50 3.60 -10.68
CA LEU A 63 -1.87 2.44 -11.32
C LEU A 63 -2.86 1.76 -12.25
N ASN A 64 -2.50 1.66 -13.53
CA ASN A 64 -3.25 0.98 -14.58
C ASN A 64 -2.74 -0.44 -14.80
N GLU A 65 -3.42 -1.20 -15.66
CA GLU A 65 -2.96 -2.54 -16.05
C GLU A 65 -1.52 -2.52 -16.57
N GLY A 66 -0.66 -3.33 -15.97
CA GLY A 66 0.77 -3.42 -16.29
C GLY A 66 1.67 -2.51 -15.44
N ASP A 67 1.11 -1.51 -14.76
CA ASP A 67 1.87 -0.66 -13.86
C ASP A 67 2.25 -1.42 -12.58
N PHE A 68 3.40 -1.05 -12.01
CA PHE A 68 3.87 -1.57 -10.74
C PHE A 68 4.50 -0.49 -9.87
N VAL A 69 4.49 -0.74 -8.56
CA VAL A 69 5.20 0.06 -7.56
C VAL A 69 6.03 -0.85 -6.67
N VAL A 70 7.09 -0.28 -6.10
CA VAL A 70 7.96 -0.96 -5.14
C VAL A 70 7.96 -0.16 -3.83
N PHE A 71 7.72 -0.82 -2.71
CA PHE A 71 7.82 -0.23 -1.37
C PHE A 71 8.83 -1.02 -0.54
N TYR A 72 9.89 -0.35 -0.12
CA TYR A 72 10.90 -0.89 0.79
C TYR A 72 10.38 -0.95 2.24
N PRO A 73 11.06 -1.70 3.13
CA PRO A 73 10.75 -1.68 4.54
C PRO A 73 10.69 -0.25 5.11
N GLY A 74 9.62 0.05 5.85
CA GLY A 74 9.33 1.37 6.41
C GLY A 74 8.58 2.34 5.49
N GLU A 75 8.46 2.05 4.18
CA GLU A 75 7.75 2.94 3.26
C GLU A 75 6.24 2.76 3.39
N VAL A 76 5.58 3.84 3.81
CA VAL A 76 4.13 3.87 4.04
C VAL A 76 3.37 3.87 2.73
N HIS A 77 2.44 2.92 2.60
CA HIS A 77 1.58 2.80 1.44
C HIS A 77 0.17 2.34 1.82
N LYS A 78 -0.81 2.72 1.00
CA LYS A 78 -2.25 2.53 1.21
C LYS A 78 -2.83 2.05 -0.13
N PRO A 79 -2.81 0.73 -0.38
CA PRO A 79 -3.27 0.15 -1.64
C PRO A 79 -4.81 0.03 -1.69
N LEU A 80 -5.32 -0.32 -2.88
CA LEU A 80 -6.75 -0.57 -3.14
C LEU A 80 -7.67 0.65 -2.94
N CYS A 81 -7.15 1.88 -3.03
CA CYS A 81 -8.00 3.07 -3.06
C CYS A 81 -8.76 3.14 -4.40
N ALA A 82 -10.02 3.55 -4.36
CA ALA A 82 -10.84 3.74 -5.56
C ALA A 82 -10.38 4.97 -6.36
N VAL A 83 -10.38 4.85 -7.69
CA VAL A 83 -10.22 5.98 -8.61
C VAL A 83 -11.62 6.38 -9.08
N GLY A 84 -12.18 7.41 -8.45
CA GLY A 84 -13.59 7.76 -8.62
C GLY A 84 -14.51 6.82 -7.84
N ALA A 85 -14.95 5.71 -8.45
CA ALA A 85 -15.87 4.74 -7.83
C ALA A 85 -15.18 3.39 -7.54
N PRO A 86 -15.61 2.67 -6.48
CA PRO A 86 -15.16 1.30 -6.21
C PRO A 86 -15.30 0.38 -7.43
N ALA A 87 -14.23 -0.38 -7.73
CA ALA A 87 -14.16 -1.25 -8.90
C ALA A 87 -13.38 -2.55 -8.61
N GLN A 88 -13.61 -3.58 -9.42
CA GLN A 88 -12.82 -4.80 -9.33
C GLN A 88 -11.42 -4.56 -9.92
N VAL A 89 -10.40 -4.93 -9.15
CA VAL A 89 -8.99 -4.92 -9.54
C VAL A 89 -8.41 -6.30 -9.24
N ARG A 90 -7.57 -6.80 -10.14
CA ARG A 90 -6.77 -8.00 -9.92
C ARG A 90 -5.31 -7.59 -9.93
N LYS A 91 -4.58 -7.96 -8.89
CA LYS A 91 -3.17 -7.61 -8.73
C LYS A 91 -2.35 -8.77 -8.20
N ALA A 92 -1.04 -8.68 -8.36
CA ALA A 92 -0.07 -9.50 -7.64
C ALA A 92 0.69 -8.62 -6.66
N VAL A 93 1.05 -9.19 -5.51
CA VAL A 93 1.99 -8.59 -4.55
C VAL A 93 3.11 -9.59 -4.36
N VAL A 94 4.30 -9.26 -4.85
CA VAL A 94 5.50 -10.06 -4.65
C VAL A 94 6.22 -9.52 -3.42
N LYS A 95 6.42 -10.38 -2.42
CA LYS A 95 7.18 -10.05 -1.21
C LYS A 95 8.62 -10.52 -1.40
N MET A 96 9.60 -9.63 -1.22
CA MET A 96 11.02 -9.99 -1.23
C MET A 96 11.65 -9.74 0.13
N LEU A 97 12.25 -10.77 0.72
CA LEU A 97 12.94 -10.64 2.02
C LEU A 97 14.19 -9.77 1.87
N MET A 98 14.26 -8.71 2.65
CA MET A 98 15.43 -7.83 2.75
C MET A 98 16.29 -8.32 3.90
N ALA A 99 17.59 -8.53 3.63
CA ALA A 99 18.58 -9.07 4.56
C ALA A 99 19.05 -8.03 5.59
#